data_AF-A0A6B0V7Y7-F1
#
_entry.id   AF-A0A6B0V7Y7-F1
#
_cell.length_a   1.000
_cell.length_b   1.000
_cell.length_c   1.000
_cell.angle_alpha   90.00
_cell.angle_beta   90.00
_cell.angle_gamma   90.00
#
_symmetry.space_group_name_H-M   'P 1'
#
loop_
_entity.id
_entity.type
_entity.pdbx_description
1 polymer ?
#
loop_
_entity_poly.entity_id
_entity_poly.type
_entity_poly.pdbx_seq_one_letter_code
_entity_poly.pdbx_strand_id
1 'polypeptide(L)'
;MNTLRWSLCLWLWFMYAGVECWPKLRLLSRNEDDGPRTLTIGYIVDDSLASLDERTINNWIEWTTRHTDYYFNSWFNFQIKLQYKIINKSLGEKVPVLMLKLKHNKNTDFIDPDEAINTLTEYFKDKKHPDVICLLTNYTISNGDMITKAHGYYTQKTLCERGVSVLLAYSPSYEGYAGSMLADMIKKSANPNEVPNLLFRGSGYNKEMKNYLRKCNGSLDLEEPDIYQPEAPPPTAPSRKTEEPAPPEGVPTPTPETTKAPEESTPAPPPPPGPPSQPQPQPPVGPSPTTTTTAAPQQPQVPPKVPSEEPKEPSSTEPVTTTTAEIPVADYC
;
A
#
# COMPACT_ATOMS: atom_id res chain seq x y z
N MET A 1 57.65 60.42 -21.44
CA MET A 1 56.94 59.19 -21.87
C MET A 1 57.01 58.05 -20.83
N ASN A 2 57.31 58.30 -19.55
CA ASN A 2 57.74 57.22 -18.63
C ASN A 2 56.71 56.82 -17.55
N THR A 3 55.66 57.61 -17.31
CA THR A 3 54.68 57.38 -16.23
C THR A 3 53.63 56.31 -16.57
N LEU A 4 53.02 56.35 -17.75
CA LEU A 4 51.97 55.37 -18.14
C LEU A 4 52.48 53.92 -18.15
N ARG A 5 53.72 53.68 -18.63
CA ARG A 5 54.32 52.34 -18.65
C ARG A 5 54.47 51.74 -17.25
N TRP A 6 54.81 52.55 -16.25
CA TRP A 6 54.97 52.09 -14.87
C TRP A 6 53.63 51.72 -14.23
N SER A 7 52.59 52.52 -14.46
CA SER A 7 51.21 52.23 -14.00
C SER A 7 50.67 50.92 -14.60
N LEU A 8 50.88 50.69 -15.90
CA LEU A 8 50.46 49.46 -16.57
C LEU A 8 51.18 48.21 -16.03
N CYS A 9 52.47 48.28 -15.71
CA CYS A 9 53.20 47.17 -15.09
C CYS A 9 52.66 46.84 -13.68
N LEU A 10 52.33 47.85 -12.87
CA LEU A 10 51.76 47.64 -11.53
C LEU A 10 50.35 47.03 -11.58
N TRP A 11 49.51 47.45 -12.53
CA TRP A 11 48.20 46.83 -12.77
C TRP A 11 48.30 45.36 -13.21
N LEU A 12 49.22 45.04 -14.13
CA LEU A 12 49.47 43.66 -14.55
C LEU A 12 49.98 42.78 -13.40
N TRP A 13 50.82 43.33 -12.50
CA TRP A 13 51.26 42.63 -11.29
C TRP A 13 50.10 42.34 -10.32
N PHE A 14 49.20 43.30 -10.09
CA PHE A 14 48.02 43.07 -9.25
C PHE A 14 47.09 41.97 -9.83
N MET A 15 46.90 41.96 -11.15
CA MET A 15 46.14 40.91 -11.84
C MET A 15 46.80 39.54 -11.78
N TYR A 16 48.14 39.46 -11.74
CA TYR A 16 48.88 38.19 -11.62
C TYR A 16 48.95 37.66 -10.19
N ALA A 17 49.10 38.53 -9.19
CA ALA A 17 49.12 38.14 -7.78
C ALA A 17 47.73 37.68 -7.27
N GLY A 18 46.64 38.16 -7.87
CA GLY A 18 45.27 37.80 -7.49
C GLY A 18 44.84 36.37 -7.83
N VAL A 19 45.61 35.63 -8.65
CA VAL A 19 45.19 34.32 -9.18
C VAL A 19 45.54 33.16 -8.24
N GLU A 20 46.55 33.31 -7.37
CA GLU A 20 47.05 32.22 -6.51
C GLU A 20 46.28 32.06 -5.18
N CYS A 21 45.35 32.97 -4.88
CA CYS A 21 44.45 32.91 -3.72
C CYS A 21 42.98 32.68 -4.09
N TRP A 22 42.71 31.88 -5.13
CA TRP A 22 41.53 31.02 -5.04
C TRP A 22 41.75 30.07 -3.85
N PRO A 23 40.88 30.06 -2.83
CA PRO A 23 40.97 29.03 -1.79
C PRO A 23 40.89 27.68 -2.50
N LYS A 24 41.70 26.71 -2.05
CA LYS A 24 41.83 25.40 -2.70
C LYS A 24 40.50 24.65 -2.57
N LEU A 25 39.58 24.95 -3.48
CA LEU A 25 38.18 24.58 -3.42
C LEU A 25 38.10 23.08 -3.65
N ARG A 26 38.27 22.34 -2.55
CA ARG A 26 37.72 21.01 -2.41
C ARG A 26 36.22 21.18 -2.57
N LEU A 27 35.77 21.05 -3.81
CA LEU A 27 34.54 20.37 -4.13
C LEU A 27 34.64 18.99 -3.45
N LEU A 28 34.32 18.97 -2.14
CA LEU A 28 33.95 17.76 -1.44
C LEU A 28 32.87 17.15 -2.31
N SER A 29 33.18 16.01 -2.93
CA SER A 29 32.30 15.45 -3.95
C SER A 29 30.92 15.30 -3.35
N ARG A 30 29.90 15.74 -4.10
CA ARG A 30 28.50 15.64 -3.68
C ARG A 30 28.00 14.20 -3.85
N ASN A 31 28.71 13.32 -3.14
CA ASN A 31 28.53 11.89 -2.99
C ASN A 31 28.17 11.57 -1.52
N GLU A 32 27.64 12.55 -0.76
CA GLU A 32 26.50 12.19 0.09
C GLU A 32 25.48 11.53 -0.82
N ASP A 33 25.08 10.28 -0.54
CA ASP A 33 24.17 9.52 -1.41
C ASP A 33 22.86 10.31 -1.61
N ASP A 34 22.74 10.96 -2.76
CA ASP A 34 21.60 11.79 -3.15
C ASP A 34 20.59 11.03 -4.02
N GLY A 35 20.75 9.70 -4.15
CA GLY A 35 19.87 8.86 -4.97
C GLY A 35 18.38 8.91 -4.53
N PRO A 36 17.44 8.60 -5.45
CA PRO A 36 16.02 8.59 -5.13
C PRO A 36 15.70 7.49 -4.11
N ARG A 37 14.89 7.81 -3.10
CA ARG A 37 14.42 6.79 -2.14
C ARG A 37 13.30 5.97 -2.77
N THR A 38 13.47 4.65 -2.85
CA THR A 38 12.39 3.78 -3.33
C THR A 38 11.50 3.39 -2.16
N LEU A 39 10.19 3.39 -2.37
CA LEU A 39 9.20 2.74 -1.50
C LEU A 39 8.40 1.74 -2.34
N THR A 40 8.10 0.59 -1.75
CA THR A 40 7.33 -0.49 -2.39
C THR A 40 5.91 -0.58 -1.82
N ILE A 41 4.92 -0.71 -2.70
CA ILE A 41 3.49 -0.85 -2.35
C ILE A 41 2.92 -2.13 -2.97
N GLY A 42 2.59 -3.11 -2.13
CA GLY A 42 1.85 -4.30 -2.54
C GLY A 42 0.35 -4.07 -2.36
N TYR A 43 -0.37 -4.01 -3.47
CA TYR A 43 -1.83 -3.92 -3.45
C TYR A 43 -2.45 -5.33 -3.41
N ILE A 44 -3.34 -5.54 -2.44
CA ILE A 44 -4.17 -6.73 -2.31
C ILE A 44 -5.61 -6.31 -2.64
N VAL A 45 -6.20 -6.90 -3.67
CA VAL A 45 -7.60 -6.70 -4.02
C VAL A 45 -8.46 -7.68 -3.20
N ASP A 46 -9.42 -7.16 -2.45
CA ASP A 46 -10.41 -7.90 -1.66
C ASP A 46 -11.56 -8.45 -2.53
N ASP A 47 -12.26 -9.49 -2.04
CA ASP A 47 -13.33 -10.17 -2.79
C ASP A 47 -14.57 -9.29 -3.08
N SER A 48 -14.79 -8.23 -2.31
CA SER A 48 -15.85 -7.22 -2.55
C SER A 48 -15.71 -6.46 -3.88
N LEU A 49 -14.54 -6.53 -4.54
CA LEU A 49 -14.27 -5.94 -5.85
C LEU A 49 -14.32 -6.95 -7.00
N ALA A 50 -14.61 -8.23 -6.73
CA ALA A 50 -14.60 -9.30 -7.74
C ALA A 50 -15.66 -9.17 -8.86
N SER A 51 -16.59 -8.21 -8.74
CA SER A 51 -17.55 -7.84 -9.78
C SER A 51 -17.01 -6.81 -10.78
N LEU A 52 -15.88 -6.15 -10.48
CA LEU A 52 -15.21 -5.22 -11.37
C LEU A 52 -14.18 -5.96 -12.24
N ASP A 53 -13.96 -5.47 -13.45
CA ASP A 53 -12.92 -6.01 -14.33
C ASP A 53 -11.51 -5.59 -13.88
N GLU A 54 -10.52 -6.42 -14.21
CA GLU A 54 -9.12 -6.19 -13.81
C GLU A 54 -8.60 -4.83 -14.33
N ARG A 55 -9.02 -4.37 -15.52
CA ARG A 55 -8.53 -3.11 -16.08
C ARG A 55 -9.06 -1.92 -15.30
N THR A 56 -10.33 -1.92 -14.87
CA THR A 56 -10.89 -0.89 -13.99
C THR A 56 -10.12 -0.78 -12.68
N ILE A 57 -9.84 -1.92 -12.01
CA ILE A 57 -9.06 -1.94 -10.76
C ILE A 57 -7.61 -1.48 -11.00
N ASN A 58 -6.95 -1.99 -12.04
CA ASN A 58 -5.56 -1.64 -12.37
C ASN A 58 -5.43 -0.13 -12.68
N ASN A 59 -6.35 0.45 -13.45
CA ASN A 59 -6.38 1.88 -13.74
C ASN A 59 -6.50 2.71 -12.45
N TRP A 60 -7.43 2.33 -11.56
CA TRP A 60 -7.68 3.05 -10.30
C TRP A 60 -6.45 3.02 -9.38
N ILE A 61 -5.79 1.86 -9.28
CA ILE A 61 -4.55 1.68 -8.52
C ILE A 61 -3.40 2.50 -9.14
N GLU A 62 -3.28 2.53 -10.47
CA GLU A 62 -2.26 3.34 -11.15
C GLU A 62 -2.45 4.83 -10.86
N TRP A 63 -3.65 5.38 -11.07
CA TRP A 63 -3.93 6.80 -10.80
C TRP A 63 -3.75 7.16 -9.33
N THR A 64 -4.26 6.32 -8.41
CA THR A 64 -4.06 6.49 -6.96
C THR A 64 -2.57 6.52 -6.61
N THR A 65 -1.75 5.63 -7.18
CA THR A 65 -0.30 5.60 -6.94
C THR A 65 0.41 6.80 -7.56
N ARG A 66 0.04 7.24 -8.76
CA ARG A 66 0.57 8.47 -9.40
C ARG A 66 0.28 9.72 -8.55
N HIS A 67 -0.93 9.83 -7.99
CA HIS A 67 -1.25 10.91 -7.07
C HIS A 67 -0.48 10.80 -5.75
N THR A 68 -0.30 9.58 -5.22
CA THR A 68 0.53 9.33 -4.03
C THR A 68 1.97 9.84 -4.23
N ASP A 69 2.58 9.54 -5.38
CA ASP A 69 3.93 10.00 -5.74
C ASP A 69 3.99 11.54 -5.89
N TYR A 70 2.99 12.15 -6.54
CA TYR A 70 2.86 13.61 -6.60
C TYR A 70 2.81 14.27 -5.21
N TYR A 71 2.02 13.72 -4.27
CA TYR A 71 1.95 14.28 -2.91
C TYR A 71 3.27 14.13 -2.15
N PHE A 72 4.00 13.03 -2.31
CA PHE A 72 5.35 12.92 -1.74
C PHE A 72 6.32 13.97 -2.29
N ASN A 73 6.37 14.17 -3.60
CA ASN A 73 7.19 15.21 -4.21
C ASN A 73 6.75 16.64 -3.82
N SER A 74 5.48 16.83 -3.42
CA SER A 74 4.98 18.12 -2.90
C SER A 74 5.36 18.41 -1.44
N TRP A 75 5.57 17.37 -0.62
CA TRP A 75 5.93 17.51 0.80
C TRP A 75 7.43 17.41 1.05
N PHE A 76 8.13 16.63 0.23
CA PHE A 76 9.55 16.34 0.38
C PHE A 76 10.30 16.89 -0.83
N ASN A 77 11.20 17.86 -0.59
CA ASN A 77 12.02 18.47 -1.63
C ASN A 77 13.20 17.55 -2.04
N PHE A 78 12.94 16.25 -2.18
CA PHE A 78 13.84 15.22 -2.69
C PHE A 78 13.02 14.09 -3.31
N GLN A 79 13.56 13.44 -4.35
CA GLN A 79 12.81 12.41 -5.07
C GLN A 79 12.58 11.16 -4.20
N ILE A 80 11.31 10.85 -3.98
CA ILE A 80 10.84 9.51 -3.65
C ILE A 80 10.36 8.87 -4.96
N LYS A 81 10.55 7.57 -5.12
CA LYS A 81 10.06 6.77 -6.25
C LYS A 81 9.17 5.67 -5.71
N LEU A 82 7.88 5.71 -6.04
CA LEU A 82 6.99 4.58 -5.76
C LEU A 82 7.18 3.46 -6.78
N GLN A 83 7.30 2.23 -6.29
CA GLN A 83 7.15 1.00 -7.06
C GLN A 83 5.96 0.24 -6.49
N TYR A 84 5.10 -0.30 -7.34
CA TYR A 84 3.91 -1.03 -6.88
C TYR A 84 3.65 -2.28 -7.70
N LYS A 85 2.91 -3.22 -7.11
CA LYS A 85 2.51 -4.49 -7.74
C LYS A 85 1.18 -4.92 -7.12
N ILE A 86 0.28 -5.47 -7.94
CA ILE A 86 -0.93 -6.12 -7.43
C ILE A 86 -0.54 -7.55 -7.07
N ILE A 87 -0.37 -7.79 -5.78
CA ILE A 87 0.32 -8.98 -5.26
C ILE A 87 -0.59 -10.21 -5.16
N ASN A 88 -1.90 -10.11 -5.45
CA ASN A 88 -2.79 -11.28 -5.54
C ASN A 88 -2.19 -12.38 -6.44
N LYS A 89 -1.67 -12.01 -7.61
CA LYS A 89 -1.09 -12.98 -8.57
C LYS A 89 0.22 -13.60 -8.08
N SER A 90 1.04 -12.86 -7.31
CA SER A 90 2.29 -13.38 -6.72
C SER A 90 2.09 -14.14 -5.40
N LEU A 91 0.97 -13.95 -4.71
CA LEU A 91 0.59 -14.75 -3.55
C LEU A 91 -0.02 -16.10 -3.95
N GLY A 92 -0.68 -16.20 -5.12
CA GLY A 92 -1.23 -17.45 -5.65
C GLY A 92 -2.19 -18.14 -4.67
N GLU A 93 -1.93 -19.41 -4.36
CA GLU A 93 -2.68 -20.21 -3.37
C GLU A 93 -2.72 -19.59 -1.96
N LYS A 94 -1.79 -18.67 -1.66
CA LYS A 94 -1.74 -17.97 -0.37
C LYS A 94 -2.80 -16.85 -0.29
N VAL A 95 -3.43 -16.42 -1.39
CA VAL A 95 -4.53 -15.43 -1.39
C VAL A 95 -5.80 -15.98 -0.73
N PRO A 96 -6.37 -17.15 -1.13
CA PRO A 96 -7.49 -17.76 -0.41
C PRO A 96 -7.27 -17.87 1.11
N VAL A 97 -6.04 -18.19 1.54
CA VAL A 97 -5.70 -18.29 2.97
C VAL A 97 -5.77 -16.91 3.67
N LEU A 98 -5.31 -15.84 3.02
CA LEU A 98 -5.44 -14.48 3.56
C LEU A 98 -6.90 -14.02 3.57
N MET A 99 -7.64 -14.22 2.48
CA MET A 99 -9.05 -13.83 2.37
C MET A 99 -9.93 -14.58 3.37
N LEU A 100 -9.65 -15.87 3.63
CA LEU A 100 -10.34 -16.64 4.66
C LEU A 100 -10.07 -16.14 6.08
N LYS A 101 -8.85 -15.64 6.38
CA LYS A 101 -8.59 -14.94 7.65
C LYS A 101 -9.36 -13.62 7.73
N LEU A 102 -9.26 -12.79 6.68
CA LEU A 102 -9.95 -11.49 6.61
C LEU A 102 -11.48 -11.62 6.65
N LYS A 103 -12.05 -12.76 6.23
CA LYS A 103 -13.49 -13.03 6.24
C LYS A 103 -14.15 -12.88 7.61
N HIS A 104 -13.42 -13.14 8.70
CA HIS A 104 -13.98 -12.97 10.05
C HIS A 104 -14.15 -11.50 10.44
N ASN A 105 -13.40 -10.61 9.80
CA ASN A 105 -13.30 -9.20 10.12
C ASN A 105 -14.26 -8.34 9.27
N LYS A 106 -15.19 -8.96 8.54
CA LYS A 106 -16.12 -8.29 7.62
C LYS A 106 -17.49 -8.95 7.60
N ASN A 107 -18.49 -8.17 7.24
CA ASN A 107 -19.86 -8.63 7.02
C ASN A 107 -20.36 -8.25 5.61
N THR A 108 -21.65 -7.98 5.46
CA THR A 108 -22.26 -7.55 4.20
C THR A 108 -21.90 -6.13 3.78
N ASP A 109 -21.61 -5.24 4.74
CA ASP A 109 -21.62 -3.78 4.54
C ASP A 109 -20.31 -3.11 4.96
N PHE A 110 -19.61 -3.67 5.95
CA PHE A 110 -18.37 -3.12 6.49
C PHE A 110 -17.27 -4.16 6.74
N ILE A 111 -16.04 -3.65 6.79
CA ILE A 111 -14.82 -4.33 7.26
C ILE A 111 -14.30 -3.62 8.51
N ASP A 112 -14.03 -4.37 9.57
CA ASP A 112 -13.49 -3.81 10.80
C ASP A 112 -12.05 -3.30 10.55
N PRO A 113 -11.80 -2.01 10.81
CA PRO A 113 -10.52 -1.38 10.52
C PRO A 113 -9.35 -1.96 11.33
N ASP A 114 -9.57 -2.34 12.59
CA ASP A 114 -8.50 -2.70 13.51
C ASP A 114 -8.19 -4.20 13.43
N GLU A 115 -9.21 -5.06 13.31
CA GLU A 115 -9.05 -6.50 13.10
C GLU A 115 -8.42 -6.80 11.73
N ALA A 116 -8.83 -6.11 10.66
CA ALA A 116 -8.24 -6.30 9.33
C ALA A 116 -6.79 -5.82 9.25
N ILE A 117 -6.46 -4.66 9.85
CA ILE A 117 -5.07 -4.19 9.95
C ILE A 117 -4.20 -5.14 10.78
N ASN A 118 -4.70 -5.66 11.90
CA ASN A 118 -4.01 -6.67 12.70
C ASN A 118 -3.79 -7.97 11.90
N THR A 119 -4.81 -8.42 11.18
CA THR A 119 -4.76 -9.66 10.35
C THR A 119 -3.76 -9.57 9.21
N LEU A 120 -3.69 -8.41 8.53
CA LEU A 120 -2.66 -8.15 7.52
C LEU A 120 -1.27 -8.16 8.15
N THR A 121 -1.09 -7.45 9.27
CA THR A 121 0.19 -7.35 9.99
C THR A 121 0.71 -8.74 10.39
N GLU A 122 -0.09 -9.53 11.10
CA GLU A 122 0.29 -10.87 11.57
C GLU A 122 0.45 -11.88 10.41
N TYR A 123 -0.17 -11.65 9.24
CA TYR A 123 0.04 -12.51 8.08
C TYR A 123 1.40 -12.29 7.40
N PHE A 124 1.95 -11.07 7.42
CA PHE A 124 3.21 -10.70 6.76
C PHE A 124 4.42 -10.51 7.70
N LYS A 125 4.17 -10.43 9.01
CA LYS A 125 5.08 -10.24 10.15
C LYS A 125 6.50 -10.83 10.04
N ASP A 126 6.59 -12.05 9.50
CA ASP A 126 7.80 -12.88 9.42
C ASP A 126 8.06 -13.36 7.97
N LYS A 127 7.52 -12.64 6.97
CA LYS A 127 7.66 -12.92 5.53
C LYS A 127 8.40 -11.80 4.81
N LYS A 128 8.87 -12.08 3.59
CA LYS A 128 9.28 -11.05 2.63
C LYS A 128 8.04 -10.25 2.21
N HIS A 129 8.06 -8.93 2.41
CA HIS A 129 6.91 -8.04 2.20
C HIS A 129 7.35 -6.67 1.64
N PRO A 130 6.46 -5.88 1.01
CA PRO A 130 6.72 -4.49 0.63
C PRO A 130 6.71 -3.57 1.86
N ASP A 131 7.21 -2.34 1.72
CA ASP A 131 7.18 -1.33 2.80
C ASP A 131 5.73 -0.97 3.17
N VAL A 132 4.81 -1.01 2.19
CA VAL A 132 3.39 -0.73 2.33
C VAL A 132 2.56 -1.89 1.80
N ILE A 133 1.65 -2.43 2.62
CA ILE A 133 0.70 -3.48 2.24
C ILE A 133 -0.70 -2.87 2.24
N CYS A 134 -1.28 -2.66 1.06
CA CYS A 134 -2.55 -1.96 0.89
C CYS A 134 -3.67 -2.93 0.50
N LEU A 135 -4.59 -3.23 1.41
CA LEU A 135 -5.83 -3.94 1.09
C LEU A 135 -6.84 -2.94 0.51
N LEU A 136 -7.14 -3.09 -0.78
CA LEU A 136 -8.15 -2.33 -1.50
C LEU A 136 -9.48 -3.09 -1.45
N THR A 137 -10.54 -2.43 -0.99
CA THR A 137 -11.84 -3.05 -0.72
C THR A 137 -13.01 -2.13 -1.07
N ASN A 138 -14.18 -2.69 -1.38
CA ASN A 138 -15.44 -1.95 -1.58
C ASN A 138 -16.30 -1.88 -0.30
N TYR A 139 -15.90 -2.54 0.79
CA TYR A 139 -16.60 -2.45 2.07
C TYR A 139 -16.43 -1.08 2.71
N THR A 140 -17.44 -0.65 3.47
CA THR A 140 -17.30 0.51 4.36
C THR A 140 -16.22 0.20 5.41
N ILE A 141 -15.19 1.02 5.52
CA ILE A 141 -14.20 0.85 6.60
C ILE A 141 -14.81 1.44 7.88
N SER A 142 -15.30 0.57 8.79
CA SER A 142 -16.01 0.97 10.01
C SER A 142 -15.96 -0.15 11.05
N ASN A 143 -15.89 0.18 12.34
CA ASN A 143 -15.86 -0.79 13.44
C ASN A 143 -17.25 -1.29 13.88
N GLY A 144 -18.28 -1.09 13.05
CA GLY A 144 -19.68 -1.40 13.37
C GLY A 144 -20.41 -0.36 14.23
N ASP A 145 -19.70 0.53 14.93
CA ASP A 145 -20.29 1.71 15.55
C ASP A 145 -20.52 2.83 14.52
N MET A 146 -20.91 4.02 14.99
CA MET A 146 -20.97 5.25 14.21
C MET A 146 -19.58 5.83 13.82
N ILE A 147 -18.50 5.02 13.84
CA ILE A 147 -17.11 5.47 13.58
C ILE A 147 -16.66 5.04 12.18
N THR A 148 -17.20 5.71 11.16
CA THR A 148 -16.84 5.48 9.76
C THR A 148 -15.44 6.04 9.45
N LYS A 149 -14.45 5.17 9.20
CA LYS A 149 -13.08 5.54 8.78
C LYS A 149 -13.00 5.62 7.25
N ALA A 150 -13.89 6.45 6.68
CA ALA A 150 -14.56 6.28 5.39
C ALA A 150 -13.74 5.88 4.14
N HIS A 151 -12.50 6.33 4.00
CA HIS A 151 -11.72 6.12 2.76
C HIS A 151 -10.38 5.39 2.94
N GLY A 152 -9.92 5.19 4.17
CA GLY A 152 -8.66 4.50 4.43
C GLY A 152 -8.30 4.44 5.90
N TYR A 153 -7.50 3.45 6.27
CA TYR A 153 -7.07 3.25 7.65
C TYR A 153 -5.69 2.59 7.77
N TYR A 154 -5.00 2.87 8.88
CA TYR A 154 -3.70 2.34 9.26
C TYR A 154 -3.46 2.65 10.75
N THR A 155 -2.55 1.93 11.41
CA THR A 155 -2.19 2.21 12.82
C THR A 155 -0.68 2.31 13.05
N GLN A 156 0.12 1.58 12.26
CA GLN A 156 1.54 1.37 12.48
C GLN A 156 2.37 2.64 12.36
N LYS A 157 3.54 2.60 13.01
CA LYS A 157 4.61 3.62 13.00
C LYS A 157 5.97 2.98 12.69
N THR A 158 5.97 2.01 11.78
CA THR A 158 7.07 1.05 11.53
C THR A 158 7.40 0.88 10.04
N LEU A 159 7.12 1.90 9.21
CA LEU A 159 7.20 1.84 7.75
C LEU A 159 8.50 1.20 7.24
N CYS A 160 9.66 1.58 7.78
CA CYS A 160 10.97 1.04 7.38
C CYS A 160 11.53 -0.04 8.34
N GLU A 161 10.73 -0.55 9.28
CA GLU A 161 11.15 -1.56 10.27
C GLU A 161 10.37 -2.87 10.16
N ARG A 162 9.05 -2.80 9.93
CA ARG A 162 8.15 -3.96 9.75
C ARG A 162 7.07 -3.70 8.67
N GLY A 163 7.27 -2.67 7.85
CA GLY A 163 6.25 -2.14 6.97
C GLY A 163 5.09 -1.46 7.68
N VAL A 164 4.09 -1.08 6.89
CA VAL A 164 2.76 -0.61 7.33
C VAL A 164 1.68 -1.42 6.61
N SER A 165 0.65 -1.84 7.36
CA SER A 165 -0.60 -2.33 6.76
C SER A 165 -1.56 -1.16 6.59
N VAL A 166 -2.26 -1.12 5.46
CA VAL A 166 -3.19 -0.06 5.08
C VAL A 166 -4.47 -0.68 4.53
N LEU A 167 -5.61 -0.17 4.97
CA LEU A 167 -6.89 -0.34 4.27
C LEU A 167 -7.12 0.90 3.40
N LEU A 168 -7.66 0.71 2.21
CA LEU A 168 -8.06 1.79 1.32
C LEU A 168 -9.41 1.43 0.69
N ALA A 169 -10.37 2.35 0.79
CA ALA A 169 -11.67 2.14 0.16
C ALA A 169 -11.57 2.46 -1.34
N TYR A 170 -12.03 1.54 -2.18
CA TYR A 170 -12.21 1.78 -3.59
C TYR A 170 -13.28 2.87 -3.78
N SER A 171 -12.95 3.92 -4.51
CA SER A 171 -13.86 5.05 -4.73
C SER A 171 -13.61 5.63 -6.13
N PRO A 172 -14.44 5.26 -7.13
CA PRO A 172 -14.20 5.65 -8.51
C PRO A 172 -14.37 7.16 -8.71
N SER A 173 -13.51 7.78 -9.52
CA SER A 173 -13.40 9.24 -9.69
C SER A 173 -12.86 10.01 -8.47
N TYR A 174 -12.38 9.30 -7.43
CA TYR A 174 -11.72 9.89 -6.24
C TYR A 174 -10.26 9.42 -6.08
N GLU A 175 -9.61 8.97 -7.15
CA GLU A 175 -8.23 8.45 -7.19
C GLU A 175 -7.22 9.48 -6.64
N GLY A 176 -7.44 10.78 -6.92
CA GLY A 176 -6.62 11.87 -6.40
C GLY A 176 -6.76 12.09 -4.89
N TYR A 177 -7.95 11.84 -4.34
CA TYR A 177 -8.20 11.91 -2.89
C TYR A 177 -7.63 10.67 -2.19
N ALA A 178 -7.88 9.48 -2.72
CA ALA A 178 -7.29 8.22 -2.25
C ALA A 178 -5.76 8.28 -2.24
N GLY A 179 -5.13 8.83 -3.29
CA GLY A 179 -3.69 9.02 -3.35
C GLY A 179 -3.15 10.03 -2.33
N SER A 180 -3.90 11.10 -2.05
CA SER A 180 -3.56 12.05 -0.96
C SER A 180 -3.58 11.38 0.41
N MET A 181 -4.57 10.52 0.65
CA MET A 181 -4.75 9.83 1.91
C MET A 181 -3.68 8.73 2.08
N LEU A 182 -3.44 7.93 1.05
CA LEU A 182 -2.38 6.91 1.04
C LEU A 182 -1.01 7.53 1.32
N ALA A 183 -0.67 8.64 0.65
CA ALA A 183 0.58 9.35 0.91
C ALA A 183 0.66 9.85 2.37
N ASP A 184 -0.43 10.41 2.90
CA ASP A 184 -0.47 10.94 4.27
C ASP A 184 -0.35 9.83 5.33
N MET A 185 -1.02 8.70 5.12
CA MET A 185 -0.91 7.50 5.96
C MET A 185 0.53 6.95 5.96
N ILE A 186 1.14 6.76 4.79
CA ILE A 186 2.54 6.28 4.67
C ILE A 186 3.50 7.26 5.35
N LYS A 187 3.40 8.57 5.05
CA LYS A 187 4.19 9.62 5.72
C LYS A 187 4.08 9.52 7.24
N LYS A 188 2.86 9.47 7.76
CA LYS A 188 2.58 9.37 9.20
C LYS A 188 2.84 7.98 9.79
N SER A 189 3.32 7.02 9.00
CA SER A 189 3.77 5.69 9.42
C SER A 189 5.27 5.61 9.67
N ALA A 190 6.02 6.69 9.44
CA ALA A 190 7.40 6.79 9.89
C ALA A 190 7.49 6.77 11.42
N ASN A 191 8.53 6.13 11.94
CA ASN A 191 8.77 5.98 13.37
C ASN A 191 9.00 7.35 14.04
N PRO A 192 8.18 7.76 15.03
CA PRO A 192 8.27 9.08 15.65
C PRO A 192 9.56 9.28 16.47
N ASN A 193 10.26 8.20 16.85
CA ASN A 193 11.56 8.28 17.52
C ASN A 193 12.70 8.62 16.53
N GLU A 194 12.53 8.28 15.25
CA GLU A 194 13.51 8.59 14.19
C GLU A 194 13.15 9.87 13.41
N VAL A 195 11.86 10.14 13.22
CA VAL A 195 11.36 11.32 12.50
C VAL A 195 10.43 12.14 13.40
N PRO A 196 10.95 12.76 14.49
CA PRO A 196 10.14 13.45 15.49
C PRO A 196 9.45 14.70 14.94
N ASN A 197 8.28 14.99 15.52
CA ASN A 197 7.42 16.14 15.22
C ASN A 197 6.93 16.25 13.77
N LEU A 198 6.90 15.14 13.02
CA LEU A 198 6.47 15.10 11.61
C LEU A 198 5.08 15.70 11.34
N LEU A 199 4.16 15.65 12.32
CA LEU A 199 2.82 16.26 12.23
C LEU A 199 2.82 17.80 12.27
N PHE A 200 3.88 18.42 12.78
CA PHE A 200 4.00 19.87 13.00
C PHE A 200 5.02 20.54 12.06
N ARG A 201 5.73 19.75 11.23
CA ARG A 201 6.66 20.28 10.23
C ARG A 201 5.92 20.58 8.93
N GLY A 202 6.19 21.73 8.33
CA GLY A 202 5.74 22.06 6.98
C GLY A 202 6.46 21.26 5.89
N SER A 203 6.07 21.47 4.63
CA SER A 203 6.73 20.90 3.45
C SER A 203 8.21 21.32 3.37
N GLY A 204 9.11 20.39 3.04
CA GLY A 204 10.52 20.67 2.83
C GLY A 204 11.44 19.45 2.88
N TYR A 205 12.74 19.72 2.75
CA TYR A 205 13.79 18.70 2.86
C TYR A 205 14.02 18.32 4.33
N ASN A 206 13.30 17.30 4.82
CA ASN A 206 13.51 16.73 6.14
C ASN A 206 14.65 15.68 6.08
N LYS A 207 15.81 15.99 6.68
CA LYS A 207 17.01 15.13 6.64
C LYS A 207 16.79 13.82 7.39
N GLU A 208 16.03 13.87 8.48
CA GLU A 208 15.64 12.72 9.29
C GLU A 208 14.73 11.78 8.49
N MET A 209 13.72 12.30 7.80
CA MET A 209 12.87 11.50 6.90
C MET A 209 13.68 10.89 5.75
N LYS A 210 14.56 11.66 5.08
CA LYS A 210 15.41 11.12 4.00
C LYS A 210 16.35 10.02 4.51
N ASN A 211 16.85 10.12 5.73
CA ASN A 211 17.66 9.08 6.37
C ASN A 211 16.83 7.87 6.81
N TYR A 212 15.62 8.07 7.33
CA TYR A 212 14.70 7.01 7.68
C TYR A 212 14.31 6.18 6.46
N LEU A 213 13.96 6.83 5.35
CA LEU A 213 13.66 6.21 4.05
C LEU A 213 14.89 5.57 3.35
N ARG A 214 16.09 5.58 3.95
CA ARG A 214 17.21 4.71 3.54
C ARG A 214 17.13 3.31 4.16
N LYS A 215 16.34 3.12 5.22
CA LYS A 215 16.17 1.83 5.91
C LYS A 215 15.10 0.95 5.27
N CYS A 216 14.11 1.58 4.64
CA CYS A 216 13.07 0.90 3.87
C CYS A 216 13.71 -0.01 2.80
N ASN A 217 13.32 -1.28 2.82
CA ASN A 217 13.94 -2.37 2.08
C ASN A 217 12.91 -3.39 1.56
N GLY A 218 11.63 -2.99 1.53
CA GLY A 218 10.53 -3.85 1.13
C GLY A 218 10.66 -4.38 -0.30
N SER A 219 10.02 -5.53 -0.55
CA SER A 219 10.08 -6.24 -1.81
C SER A 219 8.69 -6.59 -2.34
N LEU A 220 8.51 -6.39 -3.64
CA LEU A 220 7.28 -6.75 -4.37
C LEU A 220 7.29 -8.24 -4.80
N ASP A 221 8.39 -8.95 -4.56
CA ASP A 221 8.54 -10.36 -4.90
C ASP A 221 8.39 -11.19 -3.63
N LEU A 222 7.19 -11.72 -3.42
CA LEU A 222 6.75 -12.39 -2.19
C LEU A 222 7.06 -13.88 -2.16
N GLU A 223 7.94 -14.32 -3.06
CA GLU A 223 8.59 -15.62 -2.97
C GLU A 223 9.33 -15.69 -1.63
N GLU A 224 9.04 -16.73 -0.86
CA GLU A 224 9.86 -17.07 0.30
C GLU A 224 11.28 -17.39 -0.20
N PRO A 225 12.33 -17.14 0.61
CA PRO A 225 13.66 -17.61 0.26
C PRO A 225 13.58 -19.13 0.04
N ASP A 226 14.23 -19.63 -1.02
CA ASP A 226 14.39 -21.07 -1.22
C ASP A 226 15.10 -21.66 0.01
N ILE A 227 14.30 -22.22 0.91
CA ILE A 227 14.77 -23.24 1.83
C ILE A 227 15.11 -24.40 0.92
N TYR A 228 16.38 -24.47 0.52
CA TYR A 228 17.02 -25.69 0.07
C TYR A 228 16.72 -26.74 1.14
N GLN A 229 15.68 -27.53 0.92
CA GLN A 229 15.61 -28.86 1.51
C GLN A 229 16.87 -29.55 1.00
N PRO A 230 17.80 -29.97 1.88
CA PRO A 230 18.79 -30.95 1.46
C PRO A 230 17.99 -32.14 0.97
N GLU A 231 18.22 -32.60 -0.26
CA GLU A 231 17.50 -33.75 -0.79
C GLU A 231 17.57 -34.88 0.24
N ALA A 232 16.40 -35.35 0.69
CA ALA A 232 16.35 -36.38 1.70
C ALA A 232 17.14 -37.59 1.16
N PRO A 233 18.21 -38.04 1.86
CA PRO A 233 19.12 -39.02 1.29
C PRO A 233 18.33 -40.27 0.90
N PRO A 234 18.59 -40.86 -0.28
CA PRO A 234 17.73 -41.88 -0.87
C PRO A 234 17.52 -43.03 0.12
N PRO A 235 16.27 -43.53 0.25
CA PRO A 235 15.89 -44.40 1.36
C PRO A 235 16.79 -45.63 1.43
N THR A 236 17.41 -45.83 2.58
CA THR A 236 18.40 -46.88 2.80
C THR A 236 17.80 -48.25 2.47
N ALA A 237 18.40 -48.95 1.50
CA ALA A 237 17.92 -50.26 1.09
C ALA A 237 17.87 -51.24 2.28
N PRO A 238 16.82 -52.05 2.41
CA PRO A 238 16.67 -52.95 3.56
C PRO A 238 17.83 -53.94 3.63
N SER A 239 18.48 -54.00 4.79
CA SER A 239 19.64 -54.86 5.00
C SER A 239 19.29 -56.33 4.81
N ARG A 240 19.81 -56.94 3.75
CA ARG A 240 19.81 -58.40 3.57
C ARG A 240 20.65 -59.02 4.68
N LYS A 241 19.99 -59.63 5.67
CA LYS A 241 20.66 -60.65 6.49
C LYS A 241 21.04 -61.82 5.58
N THR A 242 22.29 -62.25 5.67
CA THR A 242 22.74 -63.50 5.06
C THR A 242 22.01 -64.66 5.72
N GLU A 243 21.38 -65.51 4.93
CA GLU A 243 20.78 -66.78 5.36
C GLU A 243 21.70 -67.93 4.93
N GLU A 244 21.85 -68.93 5.79
CA GLU A 244 22.88 -69.98 5.67
C GLU A 244 22.36 -71.19 4.87
N PRO A 245 23.20 -71.89 4.07
CA PRO A 245 22.69 -72.91 3.13
C PRO A 245 22.24 -74.22 3.79
N ALA A 246 21.11 -74.77 3.34
CA ALA A 246 20.51 -75.99 3.88
C ALA A 246 20.93 -77.29 3.14
N PRO A 247 20.91 -78.45 3.82
CA PRO A 247 20.78 -79.79 3.24
C PRO A 247 19.34 -80.38 3.43
N PRO A 248 18.98 -81.51 2.76
CA PRO A 248 17.62 -81.69 2.22
C PRO A 248 16.86 -82.97 2.68
N GLU A 249 15.60 -83.14 2.24
CA GLU A 249 14.98 -84.37 1.65
C GLU A 249 13.43 -84.27 1.52
N GLY A 250 12.79 -85.12 0.68
CA GLY A 250 11.34 -85.45 0.77
C GLY A 250 10.41 -85.08 -0.41
N VAL A 251 9.78 -86.08 -1.03
CA VAL A 251 8.79 -86.05 -2.15
C VAL A 251 7.94 -87.35 -2.05
N PRO A 252 6.62 -87.48 -2.44
CA PRO A 252 5.66 -86.57 -3.09
C PRO A 252 4.27 -86.41 -2.38
N THR A 253 3.33 -85.75 -3.10
CA THR A 253 1.87 -85.52 -2.93
C THR A 253 1.00 -86.80 -2.81
N PRO A 254 -0.30 -86.74 -2.37
CA PRO A 254 -1.42 -86.25 -3.21
C PRO A 254 -2.61 -85.51 -2.51
N THR A 255 -3.45 -84.88 -3.34
CA THR A 255 -4.76 -84.22 -3.05
C THR A 255 -5.92 -85.26 -2.97
N PRO A 256 -7.14 -84.92 -2.45
CA PRO A 256 -8.12 -84.01 -3.09
C PRO A 256 -8.96 -83.18 -2.05
N GLU A 257 -10.16 -82.58 -2.25
CA GLU A 257 -11.11 -82.47 -3.38
C GLU A 257 -11.90 -81.12 -3.37
N THR A 258 -12.12 -80.55 -4.56
CA THR A 258 -13.39 -80.04 -5.14
C THR A 258 -14.47 -79.30 -4.34
N THR A 259 -14.81 -78.08 -4.81
CA THR A 259 -16.19 -77.57 -5.08
C THR A 259 -16.09 -76.36 -6.05
N LYS A 260 -17.15 -76.03 -6.82
CA LYS A 260 -17.10 -75.07 -7.95
C LYS A 260 -18.24 -74.03 -7.94
N ALA A 261 -17.94 -72.91 -8.61
CA ALA A 261 -18.85 -71.95 -9.28
C ALA A 261 -19.69 -70.97 -8.41
N PRO A 262 -20.18 -69.85 -8.99
CA PRO A 262 -19.87 -69.25 -10.30
C PRO A 262 -19.30 -67.82 -10.22
N GLU A 263 -18.85 -67.29 -11.37
CA GLU A 263 -18.57 -65.85 -11.56
C GLU A 263 -19.88 -65.09 -11.82
N GLU A 264 -20.03 -63.87 -11.29
CA GLU A 264 -21.17 -62.99 -11.56
C GLU A 264 -20.71 -61.74 -12.34
N SER A 265 -21.39 -61.42 -13.44
CA SER A 265 -20.98 -60.36 -14.37
C SER A 265 -21.59 -59.00 -14.04
N THR A 266 -20.76 -58.03 -13.67
CA THR A 266 -21.20 -56.66 -13.36
C THR A 266 -21.81 -55.96 -14.58
N PRO A 267 -23.03 -55.40 -14.51
CA PRO A 267 -23.59 -54.58 -15.58
C PRO A 267 -22.80 -53.27 -15.79
N ALA A 268 -22.76 -52.79 -17.04
CA ALA A 268 -22.19 -51.49 -17.36
C ALA A 268 -23.07 -50.33 -16.84
N PRO A 269 -22.49 -49.19 -16.41
CA PRO A 269 -23.25 -48.04 -15.94
C PRO A 269 -24.05 -47.36 -17.08
N PRO A 270 -25.18 -46.71 -16.78
CA PRO A 270 -25.98 -46.00 -17.77
C PRO A 270 -25.24 -44.78 -18.34
N PRO A 271 -25.58 -44.33 -19.58
CA PRO A 271 -25.00 -43.13 -20.16
C PRO A 271 -25.38 -41.86 -19.37
N PRO A 272 -24.55 -40.81 -19.39
CA PRO A 272 -24.82 -39.57 -18.68
C PRO A 272 -26.06 -38.84 -19.25
N PRO A 273 -26.79 -38.08 -18.42
CA PRO A 273 -27.91 -37.28 -18.89
C PRO A 273 -27.47 -36.21 -19.89
N GLY A 274 -28.31 -35.96 -20.90
CA GLY A 274 -28.05 -34.93 -21.92
C GLY A 274 -28.06 -33.50 -21.38
N PRO A 275 -27.52 -32.53 -22.13
CA PRO A 275 -27.48 -31.13 -21.72
C PRO A 275 -28.90 -30.55 -21.54
N PRO A 276 -29.10 -29.62 -20.60
CA PRO A 276 -30.41 -29.03 -20.34
C PRO A 276 -30.88 -28.17 -21.53
N SER A 277 -32.17 -28.28 -21.86
CA SER A 277 -32.81 -27.45 -22.88
C SER A 277 -32.67 -25.97 -22.55
N GLN A 278 -32.31 -25.15 -23.55
CA GLN A 278 -32.24 -23.70 -23.39
C GLN A 278 -33.63 -23.11 -23.05
N PRO A 279 -33.72 -22.12 -22.13
CA PRO A 279 -34.95 -21.36 -21.93
C PRO A 279 -35.38 -20.66 -23.23
N GLN A 280 -36.63 -20.84 -23.61
CA GLN A 280 -37.21 -20.15 -24.77
C GLN A 280 -37.33 -18.64 -24.45
N PRO A 281 -36.94 -17.74 -25.38
CA PRO A 281 -37.09 -16.30 -25.15
C PRO A 281 -38.53 -15.89 -24.85
N GLN A 282 -38.73 -15.11 -23.79
CA GLN A 282 -40.03 -14.47 -23.54
C GLN A 282 -40.28 -13.38 -24.60
N PRO A 283 -41.55 -13.19 -25.04
CA PRO A 283 -41.90 -12.08 -25.92
C PRO A 283 -41.69 -10.72 -25.21
N PRO A 284 -41.47 -9.62 -25.95
CA PRO A 284 -41.21 -8.31 -25.35
C PRO A 284 -42.36 -7.83 -24.46
N VAL A 285 -42.02 -7.33 -23.27
CA VAL A 285 -42.97 -6.61 -22.41
C VAL A 285 -43.32 -5.28 -23.07
N GLY A 286 -44.62 -5.06 -23.34
CA GLY A 286 -45.11 -3.81 -23.91
C GLY A 286 -44.91 -2.62 -22.97
N PRO A 287 -44.79 -1.38 -23.50
CA PRO A 287 -44.54 -0.20 -22.67
C PRO A 287 -45.71 0.08 -21.72
N SER A 288 -45.42 0.06 -20.42
CA SER A 288 -46.37 0.48 -19.37
C SER A 288 -46.52 2.01 -19.39
N PRO A 289 -47.73 2.59 -19.23
CA PRO A 289 -47.94 4.02 -19.38
C PRO A 289 -47.37 4.83 -18.20
N THR A 290 -46.40 5.70 -18.47
CA THR A 290 -45.86 6.66 -17.49
C THR A 290 -46.89 7.73 -17.16
N THR A 291 -47.52 7.64 -15.98
CA THR A 291 -48.35 8.71 -15.40
C THR A 291 -47.47 9.83 -14.83
N THR A 292 -47.10 10.79 -15.68
CA THR A 292 -46.38 12.01 -15.27
C THR A 292 -47.28 12.92 -14.42
N THR A 293 -47.20 12.79 -13.10
CA THR A 293 -47.79 13.77 -12.16
C THR A 293 -46.81 14.92 -11.95
N THR A 294 -47.03 16.04 -12.63
CA THR A 294 -46.24 17.26 -12.46
C THR A 294 -46.54 17.91 -11.10
N ALA A 295 -45.66 17.69 -10.12
CA ALA A 295 -45.65 18.47 -8.88
C ALA A 295 -45.11 19.88 -9.16
N ALA A 296 -45.82 20.92 -8.71
CA ALA A 296 -45.34 22.30 -8.81
C ALA A 296 -44.17 22.54 -7.83
N PRO A 297 -43.17 23.38 -8.17
CA PRO A 297 -42.06 23.66 -7.27
C PRO A 297 -42.54 24.35 -5.99
N GLN A 298 -42.25 23.75 -4.82
CA GLN A 298 -42.43 24.45 -3.55
C GLN A 298 -41.30 25.44 -3.34
N GLN A 299 -41.66 26.71 -3.11
CA GLN A 299 -40.74 27.78 -2.79
C GLN A 299 -40.13 27.56 -1.40
N PRO A 300 -38.79 27.66 -1.21
CA PRO A 300 -38.17 27.53 0.11
C PRO A 300 -38.71 28.57 1.10
N GLN A 301 -39.17 28.12 2.26
CA GLN A 301 -39.57 29.02 3.34
C GLN A 301 -38.32 29.66 3.98
N VAL A 302 -38.29 30.99 4.03
CA VAL A 302 -37.24 31.74 4.72
C VAL A 302 -37.53 31.72 6.23
N PRO A 303 -36.56 31.35 7.10
CA PRO A 303 -36.77 31.37 8.55
C PRO A 303 -37.14 32.77 9.08
N PRO A 304 -37.94 32.88 10.15
CA PRO A 304 -38.28 34.16 10.76
C PRO A 304 -37.04 34.97 11.17
N LYS A 305 -37.04 36.26 10.83
CA LYS A 305 -35.94 37.17 11.11
C LYS A 305 -35.92 37.52 12.60
N VAL A 306 -34.91 37.06 13.32
CA VAL A 306 -34.66 37.43 14.73
C VAL A 306 -34.43 38.95 14.82
N PRO A 307 -35.02 39.68 15.78
CA PRO A 307 -34.72 41.09 16.00
C PRO A 307 -33.25 41.28 16.40
N SER A 308 -32.55 42.24 15.79
CA SER A 308 -31.24 42.66 16.28
C SER A 308 -31.38 43.39 17.61
N GLU A 309 -30.70 42.89 18.64
CA GLU A 309 -30.49 43.62 19.89
C GLU A 309 -29.40 44.68 19.68
N GLU A 310 -29.65 45.91 20.11
CA GLU A 310 -28.80 47.08 19.83
C GLU A 310 -27.71 47.25 20.90
N PRO A 311 -26.41 47.10 20.56
CA PRO A 311 -25.34 47.27 21.54
C PRO A 311 -25.18 48.76 21.90
N LYS A 312 -25.43 49.10 23.16
CA LYS A 312 -25.30 50.48 23.65
C LYS A 312 -23.85 50.95 23.60
N GLU A 313 -23.65 52.15 23.06
CA GLU A 313 -22.38 52.87 23.02
C GLU A 313 -21.92 53.30 24.43
N PRO A 314 -20.69 52.95 24.86
CA PRO A 314 -20.06 53.51 26.05
C PRO A 314 -19.22 54.76 25.69
N SER A 315 -19.42 55.85 26.44
CA SER A 315 -18.74 57.13 26.21
C SER A 315 -17.22 57.06 26.38
N SER A 316 -16.51 57.87 25.58
CA SER A 316 -15.07 58.12 25.65
C SER A 316 -14.60 58.63 27.02
N THR A 317 -13.39 58.23 27.43
CA THR A 317 -12.31 59.14 27.88
C THR A 317 -10.95 58.46 27.65
N GLU A 318 -9.94 59.25 27.25
CA GLU A 318 -8.55 58.84 26.98
C GLU A 318 -7.70 58.77 28.29
N PRO A 319 -6.47 58.19 28.33
CA PRO A 319 -5.31 58.76 27.61
C PRO A 319 -4.37 57.75 26.92
N VAL A 320 -3.64 58.26 25.93
CA VAL A 320 -2.59 57.53 25.18
C VAL A 320 -1.31 57.38 25.99
N THR A 321 -0.67 56.21 25.90
CA THR A 321 0.76 56.01 26.20
C THR A 321 1.45 55.43 24.97
N THR A 322 2.32 56.21 24.33
CA THR A 322 3.06 55.79 23.13
C THR A 322 4.39 55.13 23.51
N THR A 323 4.57 53.87 23.13
CA THR A 323 5.88 53.19 23.16
C THR A 323 6.26 52.75 21.76
N THR A 324 7.12 53.52 21.10
CA THR A 324 7.74 53.13 19.83
C THR A 324 8.74 52.01 20.08
N ALA A 325 8.57 50.88 19.41
CA ALA A 325 9.59 49.83 19.31
C ALA A 325 10.26 49.92 17.93
N GLU A 326 11.57 50.15 17.90
CA GLU A 326 12.34 50.24 16.65
C GLU A 326 12.55 48.86 16.02
N ILE A 327 12.56 48.80 14.69
CA ILE A 327 12.87 47.59 13.93
C ILE A 327 14.39 47.52 13.75
N PRO A 328 15.08 46.47 14.24
CA PRO A 328 16.51 46.34 14.04
C PRO A 328 16.83 46.02 12.58
N VAL A 329 17.69 46.84 11.97
CA VAL A 329 18.29 46.57 10.65
C VAL A 329 19.37 45.50 10.82
N ALA A 330 19.43 44.54 9.89
CA ALA A 330 20.48 43.52 9.87
C ALA A 330 21.68 44.00 9.05
N ASP A 331 22.77 44.38 9.72
CA ASP A 331 24.07 44.57 9.07
C ASP A 331 24.64 43.23 8.61
N TYR A 332 25.15 43.20 7.38
CA TYR A 332 25.95 42.12 6.82
C TYR A 332 27.38 42.60 6.58
N CYS A 333 28.36 41.82 7.03
CA CYS A 333 29.78 41.92 6.69
C CYS A 333 30.24 40.62 6.02
#